data_AF-A0A1X0BRB3-F1
#
_entry.id   AF-A0A1X0BRB3-F1
#
_cell.length_a   1.000
_cell.length_b   1.000
_cell.length_c   1.000
_cell.angle_alpha   90.00
_cell.angle_beta   90.00
_cell.angle_gamma   90.00
#
_symmetry.space_group_name_H-M   'P 1'
#
loop_
_entity.id
_entity.type
_entity.pdbx_description
1 polymer ?
#
loop_
_entity_poly.entity_id
_entity_poly.type
_entity_poly.pdbx_seq_one_letter_code
_entity_poly.pdbx_strand_id
1 'polypeptide(L)'
;MTAGSSKNRYGPAGFVAAVANILVVQFATWIFLPYFLLTLFALPILLVDLVVAGVLASRPGKWGAIGRGMLIGWLAGPLSLLVFIPAYFAADATGLI
;
A
#
# COMPACT_ATOMS: atom_id res chain seq x y z
N MET A 1 -32.19 -0.46 21.78
CA MET A 1 -30.96 0.08 21.17
C MET A 1 -29.79 -0.76 21.66
N THR A 2 -29.40 -1.80 20.92
CA THR A 2 -28.26 -2.65 21.29
C THR A 2 -26.98 -1.91 20.98
N ALA A 3 -26.23 -1.54 22.01
CA ALA A 3 -24.91 -0.93 21.90
C ALA A 3 -24.02 -1.82 21.01
N GLY A 4 -23.86 -1.43 19.75
CA GLY A 4 -22.99 -2.11 18.81
C GLY A 4 -21.56 -2.01 19.33
N SER A 5 -21.01 -3.13 19.76
CA SER A 5 -19.59 -3.25 20.08
C SER A 5 -18.78 -2.70 18.92
N SER A 6 -18.21 -1.50 19.09
CA SER A 6 -17.15 -0.96 18.25
C SER A 6 -15.87 -1.78 18.51
N LYS A 7 -15.93 -3.07 18.19
CA LYS A 7 -14.79 -3.98 18.30
C LYS A 7 -13.75 -3.53 17.29
N ASN A 8 -12.81 -2.73 17.79
CA ASN A 8 -11.62 -2.17 17.18
C ASN A 8 -11.47 -2.49 15.69
N ARG A 9 -12.03 -1.60 14.84
CA ARG A 9 -11.97 -1.74 13.37
C ARG A 9 -10.53 -1.79 12.86
N TYR A 10 -9.61 -1.16 13.56
CA TYR A 10 -8.16 -1.18 13.32
C TYR A 10 -7.48 -1.78 14.55
N GLY A 11 -6.34 -2.43 14.37
CA GLY A 11 -5.62 -3.03 15.49
C GLY A 11 -4.17 -3.35 15.11
N PRO A 12 -3.36 -3.84 16.06
CA PRO A 12 -1.93 -4.08 15.85
C PRO A 12 -1.63 -4.96 14.63
N ALA A 13 -2.46 -5.97 14.38
CA ALA A 13 -2.33 -6.83 13.20
C ALA A 13 -2.53 -6.07 11.88
N GLY A 14 -3.46 -5.11 11.84
CA GLY A 14 -3.65 -4.24 10.67
C GLY A 14 -2.49 -3.27 10.47
N PHE A 15 -1.90 -2.75 11.55
CA PHE A 15 -0.71 -1.91 11.46
C PHE A 15 0.49 -2.68 10.90
N VAL A 16 0.78 -3.87 11.43
CA VAL A 16 1.86 -4.73 10.92
C VAL A 16 1.61 -5.09 9.46
N ALA A 17 0.37 -5.43 9.10
CA ALA A 17 0.00 -5.70 7.71
C ALA A 17 0.20 -4.48 6.80
N ALA A 18 -0.11 -3.27 7.28
CA ALA A 18 0.17 -2.05 6.55
C ALA A 18 1.67 -1.87 6.31
N VAL A 19 2.49 -1.91 7.37
CA VAL A 19 3.96 -1.75 7.25
C VAL A 19 4.56 -2.79 6.31
N ALA A 20 4.17 -4.05 6.44
CA ALA A 20 4.63 -5.13 5.57
C ALA A 20 4.23 -4.87 4.10
N ASN A 21 2.98 -4.46 3.86
CA ASN A 21 2.52 -4.21 2.50
C ASN A 21 3.14 -2.94 1.90
N ILE A 22 3.38 -1.91 2.71
CA ILE A 22 4.15 -0.72 2.30
C ILE A 22 5.52 -1.16 1.80
N LEU A 23 6.23 -1.99 2.57
CA LEU A 23 7.55 -2.48 2.19
C LEU A 23 7.49 -3.16 0.81
N VAL A 24 6.58 -4.13 0.63
CA VAL A 24 6.45 -4.88 -0.62
C VAL A 24 6.09 -3.98 -1.80
N VAL A 25 5.02 -3.18 -1.67
CA VAL A 25 4.53 -2.30 -2.73
C VAL A 25 5.59 -1.25 -3.09
N GLN A 26 6.31 -0.74 -2.10
CA GLN A 26 7.31 0.30 -2.33
C GLN A 26 8.56 -0.24 -3.02
N PHE A 27 9.06 -1.40 -2.58
CA PHE A 27 10.16 -2.09 -3.24
C PHE A 27 9.77 -2.48 -4.67
N ALA A 28 8.59 -3.04 -4.87
CA ALA A 28 8.09 -3.39 -6.19
C ALA A 28 8.00 -2.15 -7.09
N THR A 29 7.42 -1.05 -6.58
CA THR A 29 7.30 0.20 -7.33
C THR A 29 8.67 0.65 -7.84
N TRP A 30 9.66 0.83 -6.97
CA TRP A 30 10.96 1.38 -7.39
C TRP A 30 11.84 0.41 -8.19
N ILE A 31 11.76 -0.90 -7.93
CA ILE A 31 12.51 -1.89 -8.71
C ILE A 31 11.93 -2.01 -10.11
N PHE A 32 10.61 -2.02 -10.26
CA PHE A 32 9.97 -2.27 -11.55
C PHE A 32 9.78 -1.00 -12.40
N LEU A 33 9.62 0.18 -11.78
CA LEU A 33 9.45 1.46 -12.50
C LEU A 33 10.48 1.69 -13.64
N PRO A 34 11.81 1.48 -13.45
CA PRO A 34 12.76 1.68 -14.54
C PRO A 34 12.68 0.61 -15.63
N TYR A 35 12.08 -0.56 -15.35
CA TYR A 35 11.98 -1.69 -16.26
C TYR A 35 10.53 -1.94 -16.65
N PHE A 36 10.06 -1.19 -17.65
CA PHE A 36 8.66 -1.22 -18.11
C PHE A 36 8.12 -2.64 -18.39
N LEU A 37 8.90 -3.50 -19.07
CA LEU A 37 8.48 -4.89 -19.32
C LEU A 37 8.32 -5.71 -18.03
N LEU A 38 9.19 -5.53 -17.03
CA LEU A 38 9.07 -6.24 -15.76
C LEU A 38 7.86 -5.75 -14.94
N THR A 39 7.51 -4.47 -15.07
CA THR A 39 6.28 -3.92 -14.47
C THR A 39 5.04 -4.67 -14.97
N LEU A 40 4.98 -5.04 -16.25
CA LEU A 40 3.84 -5.81 -16.79
C LEU A 40 3.70 -7.20 -16.16
N PHE A 41 4.80 -7.80 -15.70
CA PHE A 41 4.78 -9.07 -14.97
C PHE A 41 4.44 -8.91 -13.49
N ALA A 42 4.88 -7.80 -12.87
CA ALA A 42 4.57 -7.51 -11.47
C ALA A 42 3.12 -7.04 -11.27
N LEU A 43 2.56 -6.33 -12.25
CA LEU A 43 1.20 -5.78 -12.20
C LEU A 43 0.11 -6.83 -11.88
N PRO A 44 0.04 -8.01 -12.53
CA PRO A 44 -0.97 -9.01 -12.19
C PRO A 44 -0.80 -9.54 -10.75
N ILE A 45 0.43 -9.71 -10.27
CA ILE A 45 0.70 -10.16 -8.89
C ILE A 45 0.19 -9.12 -7.90
N LEU A 46 0.47 -7.85 -8.17
CA LEU A 46 0.00 -6.73 -7.39
C LEU A 46 -1.54 -6.64 -7.41
N LEU A 47 -2.19 -6.82 -8.56
CA LEU A 47 -3.65 -6.85 -8.63
C LEU A 47 -4.26 -7.99 -7.80
N VAL A 48 -3.63 -9.18 -7.80
CA VAL A 48 -4.05 -10.28 -6.93
C VAL A 48 -3.93 -9.90 -5.46
N ASP A 49 -2.82 -9.28 -5.05
CA ASP A 49 -2.67 -8.79 -3.67
C ASP A 49 -3.75 -7.78 -3.29
N LEU A 50 -4.07 -6.83 -4.19
CA LEU A 50 -5.13 -5.85 -3.96
C LEU A 50 -6.51 -6.51 -3.79
N VAL A 51 -6.82 -7.51 -4.61
CA VAL A 51 -8.06 -8.29 -4.49
C VAL A 51 -8.08 -9.04 -3.15
N VAL A 52 -6.97 -9.68 -2.77
CA VAL A 52 -6.85 -10.37 -1.47
C VAL A 52 -7.06 -9.39 -0.32
N ALA A 53 -6.43 -8.22 -0.36
CA ALA A 53 -6.58 -7.16 0.62
C ALA A 53 -8.05 -6.71 0.75
N GLY A 54 -8.73 -6.50 -0.38
CA GLY A 54 -10.14 -6.15 -0.43
C GLY A 54 -11.04 -7.23 0.18
N VAL A 55 -10.84 -8.50 -0.19
CA VAL A 55 -11.59 -9.63 0.35
C VAL A 55 -11.38 -9.77 1.86
N LEU A 56 -10.14 -9.62 2.34
CA LEU A 56 -9.83 -9.67 3.77
C LEU A 56 -10.47 -8.50 4.51
N ALA A 57 -10.45 -7.30 3.94
CA ALA A 57 -11.01 -6.09 4.53
C ALA A 57 -12.53 -6.18 4.77
N SER A 58 -13.25 -6.94 3.92
CA SER A 58 -14.69 -7.22 4.07
C SER A 58 -15.01 -8.19 5.21
N ARG A 59 -14.02 -8.92 5.75
CA ARG A 59 -14.24 -9.87 6.85
C ARG A 59 -14.35 -9.14 8.20
N PRO A 60 -15.12 -9.67 9.17
CA PRO A 60 -15.15 -9.14 10.52
C PRO A 60 -13.89 -9.51 11.31
N GLY A 61 -13.59 -8.74 12.37
CA GLY A 61 -12.53 -9.04 13.33
C GLY A 61 -11.11 -8.85 12.80
N LYS A 62 -10.18 -9.70 13.23
CA LYS A 62 -8.73 -9.57 12.97
C LYS A 62 -8.39 -9.61 11.47
N TRP A 63 -9.05 -10.47 10.70
CA TRP A 63 -8.87 -10.55 9.23
C TRP A 63 -9.27 -9.26 8.52
N GLY A 64 -10.37 -8.63 8.96
CA GLY A 64 -10.80 -7.31 8.50
C GLY A 64 -9.79 -6.20 8.76
N ALA A 65 -9.15 -6.22 9.92
CA ALA A 65 -8.11 -5.26 10.28
C ALA A 65 -6.85 -5.44 9.42
N ILE A 66 -6.45 -6.70 9.14
CA ILE A 66 -5.30 -7.01 8.27
C ILE A 66 -5.56 -6.50 6.86
N GLY A 67 -6.72 -6.83 6.25
CA GLY A 67 -7.03 -6.39 4.89
C GLY A 67 -7.04 -4.87 4.74
N ARG A 68 -7.61 -4.16 5.72
CA ARG A 68 -7.58 -2.69 5.75
C ARG A 68 -6.16 -2.16 5.90
N GLY A 69 -5.32 -2.82 6.69
CA GLY A 69 -3.89 -2.53 6.76
C GLY A 69 -3.20 -2.67 5.40
N MET A 70 -3.43 -3.79 4.71
CA MET A 70 -2.87 -4.02 3.37
C MET A 70 -3.32 -2.95 2.37
N LEU A 71 -4.61 -2.57 2.38
CA LEU A 71 -5.14 -1.51 1.53
C LEU A 71 -4.49 -0.15 1.81
N ILE A 72 -4.21 0.17 3.09
CA ILE A 72 -3.45 1.37 3.45
C ILE A 72 -2.03 1.28 2.87
N GLY A 73 -1.38 0.12 2.96
CA GLY A 73 -0.05 -0.05 2.40
C GLY A 73 0.01 0.09 0.87
N TRP A 74 -1.07 -0.26 0.19
CA TRP A 74 -1.24 -0.02 -1.25
C TRP A 74 -1.18 1.45 -1.66
N LEU A 75 -1.53 2.37 -0.75
CA LEU A 75 -1.42 3.80 -1.01
C LEU A 75 0.04 4.28 -1.07
N ALA A 76 0.99 3.56 -0.48
CA ALA A 76 2.39 3.98 -0.43
C ALA A 76 3.02 4.11 -1.82
N GLY A 77 2.78 3.14 -2.72
CA GLY A 77 3.27 3.18 -4.10
C GLY A 77 2.91 4.50 -4.81
N PRO A 78 1.63 4.81 -5.03
CA PRO A 78 1.23 6.05 -5.70
C PRO A 78 1.60 7.31 -4.91
N LEU A 79 1.49 7.32 -3.57
CA LEU A 79 1.91 8.50 -2.79
C LEU A 79 3.40 8.77 -2.91
N SER A 80 4.24 7.73 -2.93
CA SER A 80 5.68 7.89 -3.06
C SER A 80 6.03 8.57 -4.38
N LEU A 81 5.41 8.17 -5.49
CA LEU A 81 5.61 8.81 -6.79
C LEU A 81 5.09 10.24 -6.78
N LEU A 82 3.91 10.46 -6.18
CA LEU A 82 3.29 11.77 -6.07
C LEU A 82 4.16 12.77 -5.29
N VAL A 83 4.87 12.34 -4.24
CA VAL A 83 5.74 13.20 -3.44
C VAL A 83 7.14 13.30 -4.04
N PHE A 84 7.72 12.18 -4.48
CA PHE A 84 9.11 12.11 -4.89
C PHE A 84 9.35 12.78 -6.25
N ILE A 85 8.44 12.61 -7.21
CA ILE A 85 8.61 13.19 -8.56
C ILE A 85 8.68 14.73 -8.49
N PRO A 86 7.74 15.45 -7.84
CA PRO A 86 7.83 16.90 -7.72
C PRO A 86 9.04 17.35 -6.90
N ALA A 87 9.36 16.64 -5.82
CA ALA A 87 10.53 16.96 -4.98
C ALA A 87 11.84 16.84 -5.77
N TYR A 88 11.95 15.82 -6.63
CA TYR A 88 13.09 15.63 -7.52
C TYR A 88 13.25 16.81 -8.49
N PHE A 89 12.18 17.23 -9.16
CA PHE A 89 12.24 18.38 -10.08
C PHE A 89 12.55 19.69 -9.37
N ALA A 90 12.07 19.88 -8.13
CA ALA A 90 12.41 21.05 -7.34
C ALA A 90 13.91 21.06 -6.96
N ALA A 91 14.48 19.90 -6.64
CA ALA A 91 15.91 19.77 -6.34
C ALA A 91 16.79 20.03 -7.58
N ASP A 92 16.41 19.48 -8.73
CA ASP A 92 17.07 19.73 -10.04
C ASP A 92 17.03 21.22 -10.42
N ALA A 93 15.86 21.86 -10.28
CA ALA A 93 15.69 23.29 -10.58
C ALA A 93 16.52 24.23 -9.68
N THR A 94 16.91 23.77 -8.49
CA THR A 94 17.74 24.54 -7.55
C THR A 94 19.24 24.19 -7.65
N GLY A 95 19.61 23.24 -8.51
CA GLY A 95 20.98 22.75 -8.66
C GLY A 95 21.48 21.97 -7.45
N LEU A 96 20.57 21.43 -6.63
CA LEU A 96 20.90 20.57 -5.49
C LEU A 96 21.34 19.17 -5.96
N ILE A 97 20.79 18.73 -7.10
CA ILE A 97 21.14 17.50 -7.82
C ILE A 97 21.30 17.81 -9.31
#